data_AF-A0A0T9VA82-F1
#
_entry.id   AF-A0A0T9VA82-F1
#
_cell.length_a   1.000
_cell.length_b   1.000
_cell.length_c   1.000
_cell.angle_alpha   90.00
_cell.angle_beta   90.00
_cell.angle_gamma   90.00
#
_symmetry.space_group_name_H-M   'P 1'
#
loop_
_entity.id
_entity.type
_entity.pdbx_description
1 polymer ?
#
loop_
_entity_poly.entity_id
_entity_poly.type
_entity_poly.pdbx_seq_one_letter_code
_entity_poly.pdbx_strand_id
1 'polypeptide(L)'
;MISVVGGKLTEYRYMAEDVLNRAITLRHLRAAKCRTRNLPLIGAPANPGPAPGSGAGLPESLVARYGAEAANVAAAATCERPTEPVADGIDVTRAEFEYAVTHEGALDVDDILDRRTRIGLVPRDRERVVAVAKEFLSR
;
A
#
# COMPACT_ATOMS: atom_id res chain seq x y z
N MET A 1 -3.63 -18.26 24.29
CA MET A 1 -3.60 -18.19 22.82
C MET A 1 -4.97 -17.71 22.37
N ILE A 2 -5.03 -16.84 21.36
CA ILE A 2 -6.28 -16.40 20.71
C ILE A 2 -6.14 -16.78 19.25
N SER A 3 -7.18 -17.39 18.67
CA SER A 3 -7.21 -17.80 17.26
C SER A 3 -8.38 -17.12 16.56
N VAL A 4 -8.17 -16.72 15.31
CA VAL A 4 -9.18 -16.13 14.43
C VAL A 4 -9.40 -17.08 13.28
N VAL A 5 -10.64 -17.50 13.06
CA VAL A 5 -10.98 -18.49 12.02
C VAL A 5 -12.19 -17.97 11.25
N GLY A 6 -12.10 -18.01 9.92
CA GLY A 6 -13.15 -17.52 9.02
C GLY A 6 -13.19 -15.99 8.88
N GLY A 7 -14.38 -15.48 8.57
CA GLY A 7 -14.63 -14.06 8.35
C GLY A 7 -14.49 -13.62 6.89
N LYS A 8 -15.17 -12.52 6.55
CA LYS A 8 -15.07 -11.89 5.23
C LYS A 8 -14.23 -10.62 5.30
N LEU A 9 -13.70 -10.21 4.15
CA LEU A 9 -12.99 -8.94 4.02
C LEU A 9 -13.87 -7.75 4.45
N THR A 10 -15.19 -7.82 4.28
CA THR A 10 -16.13 -6.76 4.70
C THR A 10 -16.29 -6.65 6.22
N GLU A 11 -15.89 -7.67 6.97
CA GLU A 11 -16.06 -7.76 8.42
C GLU A 11 -14.73 -7.57 9.18
N TYR A 12 -13.61 -7.43 8.46
CA TYR A 12 -12.25 -7.46 9.01
C TYR A 12 -12.06 -6.53 10.21
N ARG A 13 -12.59 -5.30 10.14
CA ARG A 13 -12.44 -4.30 11.19
C ARG A 13 -13.19 -4.67 12.47
N TYR A 14 -14.42 -5.18 12.33
CA TYR A 14 -15.20 -5.65 13.49
C TYR A 14 -14.51 -6.86 14.13
N MET A 15 -14.03 -7.81 13.33
CA MET A 15 -13.28 -8.96 13.85
C MET A 15 -12.00 -8.53 14.57
N ALA A 16 -11.25 -7.57 14.02
CA ALA A 16 -10.05 -7.04 14.68
C ALA A 16 -10.37 -6.39 16.03
N GLU A 17 -11.47 -5.62 16.11
CA GLU A 17 -11.96 -5.03 17.35
C GLU A 17 -12.33 -6.09 18.40
N ASP A 18 -13.06 -7.14 18.00
CA ASP A 18 -13.44 -8.24 18.89
C ASP A 18 -12.22 -8.99 19.45
N VAL A 19 -11.24 -9.27 18.59
CA VAL A 19 -9.98 -9.92 18.98
C VAL A 19 -9.20 -9.07 19.99
N LEU A 20 -9.09 -7.76 19.74
CA LEU A 20 -8.43 -6.83 20.66
C LEU A 20 -9.18 -6.76 21.99
N ASN A 21 -10.50 -6.64 21.98
CA ASN A 21 -11.33 -6.61 23.19
C ASN A 21 -11.11 -7.89 24.01
N ARG A 22 -11.09 -9.06 23.35
CA ARG A 22 -10.82 -10.34 24.00
C ARG A 22 -9.41 -10.38 24.62
N ALA A 23 -8.40 -9.90 23.91
CA ALA A 23 -7.03 -9.82 24.40
C ALA A 23 -6.90 -8.90 25.62
N ILE A 24 -7.53 -7.73 25.57
CA ILE A 24 -7.57 -6.75 26.66
C ILE A 24 -8.16 -7.38 27.92
N THR A 25 -9.32 -8.04 27.81
CA THR A 25 -9.96 -8.71 28.95
C THR A 25 -9.08 -9.83 29.51
N LEU A 26 -8.54 -10.71 28.66
CA LEU A 26 -7.74 -11.86 29.09
C LEU A 26 -6.37 -11.50 29.68
N ARG A 27 -5.89 -10.29 29.43
CA ARG A 27 -4.58 -9.82 29.88
C ARG A 27 -4.68 -8.67 30.88
N HIS A 28 -5.89 -8.33 31.31
CA HIS A 28 -6.17 -7.21 32.22
C HIS A 28 -5.48 -5.91 31.79
N LEU A 29 -5.43 -5.65 30.48
CA LEU A 29 -4.82 -4.45 29.93
C LEU A 29 -5.74 -3.25 30.13
N ARG A 30 -5.14 -2.08 30.34
CA ARG A 30 -5.87 -0.81 30.26
C ARG A 30 -5.89 -0.35 28.80
N ALA A 31 -7.06 -0.05 28.28
CA ALA A 31 -7.24 0.45 26.92
C ALA A 31 -8.37 1.48 26.86
N ALA A 32 -8.25 2.42 25.91
CA ALA A 32 -9.34 3.33 25.56
C ALA A 32 -10.41 2.61 24.71
N LYS A 33 -11.54 3.28 24.48
CA LYS A 33 -12.57 2.80 23.54
C LYS A 33 -11.97 2.66 22.14
N CYS A 34 -12.39 1.62 21.41
CA CYS A 34 -12.01 1.43 20.01
C CYS A 34 -12.46 2.62 19.16
N ARG A 35 -11.56 3.11 18.30
CA ARG A 35 -11.80 4.26 17.41
C ARG A 35 -11.76 3.89 15.93
N THR A 36 -11.49 2.62 15.61
CA THR A 36 -11.20 2.18 14.23
C THR A 36 -12.38 2.36 13.28
N ARG A 37 -13.61 2.46 13.78
CA ARG A 37 -14.80 2.70 12.96
C ARG A 37 -14.69 3.95 12.09
N ASN A 38 -14.08 5.01 12.62
CA ASN A 38 -13.97 6.31 11.95
C ASN A 38 -12.50 6.71 11.74
N LEU A 39 -11.55 5.78 11.93
CA LEU A 39 -10.13 6.06 11.73
C LEU A 39 -9.83 5.94 10.22
N PRO A 40 -9.45 7.02 9.53
CA PRO A 40 -9.13 6.94 8.11
C PRO A 40 -7.86 6.11 7.88
N LEU A 41 -7.84 5.30 6.84
CA LEU A 41 -6.65 4.53 6.45
C LEU A 41 -5.61 5.41 5.75
N ILE A 42 -4.39 4.92 5.63
CA ILE A 42 -3.33 5.58 4.84
C ILE A 42 -3.84 5.81 3.41
N GLY A 43 -3.51 6.97 2.83
CA GLY A 43 -4.03 7.40 1.53
C GLY A 43 -5.40 8.08 1.57
N ALA A 44 -6.13 8.04 2.70
CA ALA A 44 -7.36 8.81 2.87
C ALA A 44 -7.05 10.28 3.21
N PRO A 45 -7.79 11.28 2.66
CA PRO A 45 -7.50 12.70 2.89
C PRO A 45 -7.51 13.16 4.34
N ALA A 46 -8.29 12.50 5.21
CA ALA A 46 -8.40 12.82 6.63
C ALA A 46 -7.46 11.99 7.52
N ASN A 47 -6.57 11.18 6.93
CA ASN A 47 -5.61 10.41 7.69
C ASN A 47 -4.65 11.36 8.43
N PRO A 48 -4.37 11.14 9.73
CA PRO A 48 -3.51 12.02 10.52
C PRO A 48 -2.00 11.80 10.30
N GLY A 49 -1.63 10.99 9.30
CA GLY A 49 -0.26 10.69 8.92
C GLY A 49 0.46 11.89 8.28
N PRO A 50 1.51 11.63 7.47
CA PRO A 50 2.24 12.68 6.76
C PRO A 50 1.29 13.64 6.04
N ALA A 51 1.61 14.93 6.06
CA ALA A 51 0.74 15.93 5.44
C ALA A 51 0.53 15.58 3.95
N PRO A 52 -0.71 15.53 3.46
CA PRO A 52 -0.97 15.24 2.07
C PRO A 52 -0.33 16.32 1.20
N GLY A 53 0.57 15.91 0.29
CA GLY A 53 1.06 16.79 -0.75
C GLY A 53 0.01 17.01 -1.84
N SER A 54 0.17 18.06 -2.64
CA SER A 54 -0.69 18.29 -3.80
C SER A 54 -0.44 17.21 -4.86
N GLY A 55 -1.51 16.56 -5.34
CA GLY A 55 -1.43 15.66 -6.49
C GLY A 55 -1.34 16.37 -7.85
N ALA A 56 -1.31 17.71 -7.87
CA ALA A 56 -1.27 18.48 -9.10
C ALA A 56 0.01 18.18 -9.90
N GLY A 57 -0.16 17.80 -11.17
CA GLY A 57 0.95 17.45 -12.07
C GLY A 57 1.46 16.02 -11.95
N LEU A 58 0.87 15.20 -11.06
CA LEU A 58 1.14 13.76 -11.00
C LEU A 58 0.24 12.99 -11.96
N PRO A 59 0.65 11.79 -12.41
CA PRO A 59 -0.23 10.91 -13.18
C PRO A 59 -1.53 10.61 -12.43
N GLU A 60 -2.67 10.66 -13.13
CA GLU A 60 -3.98 10.42 -12.52
C GLU A 60 -4.09 9.01 -11.92
N SER A 61 -3.45 8.01 -12.56
CA SER A 61 -3.39 6.64 -12.05
C SER A 61 -2.68 6.54 -10.70
N LEU A 62 -1.61 7.31 -10.49
CA LEU A 62 -0.90 7.42 -9.22
C LEU A 62 -1.81 7.96 -8.12
N VAL A 63 -2.52 9.05 -8.42
CA VAL A 63 -3.46 9.67 -7.48
C VAL A 63 -4.63 8.73 -7.17
N ALA A 64 -5.15 8.02 -8.17
CA ALA A 64 -6.23 7.06 -7.98
C ALA A 64 -5.83 5.88 -7.09
N ARG A 65 -4.57 5.42 -7.14
CA ARG A 65 -4.07 4.29 -6.35
C ARG A 65 -3.65 4.68 -4.93
N TYR A 66 -2.94 5.80 -4.76
CA TYR A 66 -2.36 6.19 -3.46
C TYR A 66 -3.14 7.29 -2.73
N GLY A 67 -4.09 7.94 -3.41
CA GLY A 67 -4.89 9.01 -2.85
C GLY A 67 -4.02 10.16 -2.31
N ALA A 68 -4.22 10.48 -1.04
CA ALA A 68 -3.49 11.52 -0.32
C ALA A 68 -1.96 11.29 -0.25
N GLU A 69 -1.49 10.06 -0.40
CA GLU A 69 -0.06 9.72 -0.37
C GLU A 69 0.63 9.87 -1.73
N ALA A 70 -0.10 10.11 -2.82
CA ALA A 70 0.49 10.10 -4.17
C ALA A 70 1.67 11.08 -4.33
N ALA A 71 1.56 12.26 -3.71
CA ALA A 71 2.66 13.24 -3.70
C ALA A 71 3.88 12.75 -2.92
N ASN A 72 3.67 12.03 -1.81
CA ASN A 72 4.75 11.46 -1.02
C ASN A 72 5.45 10.33 -1.78
N VAL A 73 4.71 9.51 -2.54
CA VAL A 73 5.28 8.47 -3.40
C VAL A 73 6.26 9.09 -4.41
N ALA A 74 5.84 10.14 -5.12
CA ALA A 74 6.69 10.81 -6.10
C ALA A 74 7.86 11.55 -5.45
N ALA A 75 7.65 12.19 -4.30
CA ALA A 75 8.67 12.97 -3.59
C ALA A 75 9.74 12.09 -2.91
N ALA A 76 9.38 10.88 -2.48
CA ALA A 76 10.30 9.94 -1.83
C ALA A 76 11.17 9.15 -2.82
N ALA A 77 10.83 9.16 -4.11
CA ALA A 77 11.54 8.40 -5.12
C ALA A 77 12.98 8.91 -5.33
N THR A 78 13.94 7.99 -5.35
CA THR A 78 15.36 8.26 -5.63
C THR A 78 15.81 7.65 -6.95
N CYS A 79 14.94 6.89 -7.61
CA CYS A 79 15.20 6.34 -8.94
C CYS A 79 15.18 7.38 -10.05
N GLU A 80 15.84 7.04 -11.16
CA GLU A 80 15.78 7.86 -12.36
C GLU A 80 14.38 7.83 -12.97
N ARG A 81 13.92 9.01 -13.40
CA ARG A 81 12.65 9.21 -14.12
C ARG A 81 11.45 8.65 -13.33
N PRO A 82 11.24 9.11 -12.09
CA PRO A 82 10.31 8.49 -11.13
C PRO A 82 8.84 8.51 -11.59
N THR A 83 8.43 9.51 -12.36
CA THR A 83 7.07 9.66 -12.87
C THR A 83 6.84 9.00 -14.24
N GLU A 84 7.88 8.45 -14.87
CA GLU A 84 7.73 7.68 -16.11
C GLU A 84 7.14 6.30 -15.81
N PRO A 85 6.34 5.74 -16.75
CA PRO A 85 5.81 4.40 -16.62
C PRO A 85 6.92 3.34 -16.62
N VAL A 86 6.69 2.22 -15.93
CA VAL A 86 7.65 1.11 -15.88
C VAL A 86 7.82 0.40 -17.22
N ALA A 87 6.83 0.50 -18.11
CA ALA A 87 6.88 0.06 -19.50
C ALA A 87 5.78 0.78 -20.31
N ASP A 88 5.93 0.84 -21.63
CA ASP A 88 4.97 1.52 -22.52
C ASP A 88 3.53 1.02 -22.31
N GLY A 89 2.56 1.91 -22.14
CA GLY A 89 1.17 1.52 -21.94
C GLY A 89 0.86 0.83 -20.60
N ILE A 90 1.81 0.78 -19.66
CA ILE A 90 1.56 0.46 -18.25
C ILE A 90 1.39 1.78 -17.49
N ASP A 91 0.31 1.92 -16.74
CA ASP A 91 -0.03 3.16 -16.03
C ASP A 91 0.63 3.27 -14.64
N VAL A 92 1.53 2.36 -14.30
CA VAL A 92 2.32 2.30 -13.06
C VAL A 92 3.67 2.93 -13.29
N THR A 93 4.05 3.86 -12.42
CA THR A 93 5.30 4.61 -12.52
C THR A 93 6.47 3.92 -11.83
N ARG A 94 7.70 4.30 -12.19
CA ARG A 94 8.93 3.79 -11.54
C ARG A 94 8.99 4.11 -10.04
N ALA A 95 8.49 5.27 -9.62
CA ALA A 95 8.38 5.66 -8.22
C ALA A 95 7.59 4.64 -7.39
N GLU A 96 6.55 4.06 -7.97
CA GLU A 96 5.70 3.10 -7.25
C GLU A 96 6.41 1.77 -7.01
N PHE A 97 7.26 1.31 -7.94
CA PHE A 97 8.07 0.13 -7.72
C PHE A 97 9.07 0.35 -6.58
N GLU A 98 9.69 1.53 -6.53
CA GLU A 98 10.58 1.91 -5.42
C GLU A 98 9.83 2.02 -4.10
N TYR A 99 8.65 2.64 -4.12
CA TYR A 99 7.83 2.86 -2.94
C TYR A 99 7.30 1.54 -2.37
N ALA A 100 6.95 0.58 -3.23
CA ALA A 100 6.56 -0.76 -2.83
C ALA A 100 7.64 -1.42 -1.94
N VAL A 101 8.92 -1.27 -2.28
CA VAL A 101 10.05 -1.84 -1.52
C VAL A 101 10.33 -1.02 -0.26
N THR A 102 10.45 0.30 -0.40
CA THR A 102 10.95 1.18 0.66
C THR A 102 9.92 1.51 1.75
N HIS A 103 8.63 1.54 1.39
CA HIS A 103 7.56 2.00 2.29
C HIS A 103 6.45 0.97 2.48
N GLU A 104 6.21 0.08 1.51
CA GLU A 104 5.11 -0.89 1.58
C GLU A 104 5.58 -2.32 1.88
N GLY A 105 6.88 -2.52 2.12
CA GLY A 105 7.44 -3.78 2.57
C GLY A 105 7.43 -4.91 1.54
N ALA A 106 7.55 -4.59 0.25
CA ALA A 106 7.81 -5.59 -0.78
C ALA A 106 9.20 -6.20 -0.59
N LEU A 107 9.26 -7.52 -0.51
CA LEU A 107 10.48 -8.32 -0.30
C LEU A 107 10.92 -9.05 -1.57
N ASP A 108 9.98 -9.28 -2.49
CA ASP A 108 10.23 -9.95 -3.75
C ASP A 108 9.47 -9.30 -4.93
N VAL A 109 9.70 -9.83 -6.13
CA VAL A 109 9.05 -9.33 -7.35
C VAL A 109 7.55 -9.55 -7.31
N ASP A 110 7.08 -10.61 -6.66
CA ASP A 110 5.65 -10.96 -6.59
C ASP A 110 4.91 -9.97 -5.69
N ASP A 111 5.54 -9.45 -4.63
CA ASP A 111 4.99 -8.35 -3.84
C ASP A 111 4.71 -7.12 -4.70
N ILE A 112 5.68 -6.71 -5.53
CA ILE A 112 5.53 -5.56 -6.43
C ILE A 112 4.43 -5.85 -7.45
N LEU A 113 4.53 -6.95 -8.19
CA LEU A 113 3.73 -7.19 -9.40
C LEU A 113 2.33 -7.75 -9.11
N ASP A 114 2.17 -8.57 -8.08
CA ASP A 114 0.90 -9.28 -7.83
C ASP A 114 0.10 -8.65 -6.69
N ARG A 115 0.77 -7.98 -5.73
CA ARG A 115 0.11 -7.44 -4.53
C ARG A 115 -0.01 -5.91 -4.55
N ARG A 116 1.05 -5.16 -4.83
CA ARG A 116 1.03 -3.68 -4.80
C ARG A 116 0.46 -3.06 -6.06
N THR A 117 0.85 -3.58 -7.22
CA THR A 117 0.49 -2.98 -8.52
C THR A 117 -0.54 -3.79 -9.31
N ARG A 118 -0.61 -5.11 -9.05
CA ARG A 118 -1.48 -6.07 -9.77
C ARG A 118 -1.23 -6.18 -11.27
N ILE A 119 -0.12 -5.65 -11.79
CA ILE A 119 0.31 -5.84 -13.20
C ILE A 119 0.40 -7.33 -13.53
N GLY A 120 0.80 -8.15 -12.56
CA GLY A 120 0.96 -9.59 -12.70
C GLY A 120 -0.32 -10.38 -13.01
N LEU A 121 -1.51 -9.76 -12.87
CA LEU A 121 -2.78 -10.37 -13.30
C LEU A 121 -2.86 -10.58 -14.82
N VAL A 122 -2.08 -9.82 -15.60
CA VAL A 122 -1.96 -9.99 -17.05
C VAL A 122 -0.57 -10.55 -17.36
N PRO A 123 -0.43 -11.84 -17.75
CA PRO A 123 0.87 -12.47 -17.97
C PRO A 123 1.77 -11.70 -18.94
N ARG A 124 1.18 -11.18 -20.03
CA ARG A 124 1.91 -10.37 -21.01
C ARG A 124 2.49 -9.09 -20.43
N ASP A 125 1.79 -8.42 -19.52
CA ASP A 125 2.29 -7.20 -18.91
C ASP A 125 3.35 -7.51 -17.84
N ARG A 126 3.18 -8.61 -17.11
CA ARG A 126 4.20 -9.14 -16.19
C ARG A 126 5.55 -9.35 -16.88
N GLU A 127 5.55 -10.02 -18.02
CA GLU A 127 6.77 -10.30 -18.80
C GLU A 127 7.52 -9.02 -19.16
N ARG A 128 6.79 -7.93 -19.44
CA ARG A 128 7.35 -6.64 -19.85
C ARG A 128 8.02 -5.88 -18.70
N VAL A 129 7.58 -6.10 -17.47
CA VAL A 129 8.01 -5.32 -16.30
C VAL A 129 8.87 -6.10 -15.29
N VAL A 130 8.97 -7.43 -15.43
CA VAL A 130 9.68 -8.28 -14.45
C VAL A 130 11.16 -7.91 -14.30
N ALA A 131 11.82 -7.51 -15.39
CA ALA A 131 13.21 -7.07 -15.36
C ALA A 131 13.35 -5.76 -14.58
N VAL A 132 12.45 -4.80 -14.84
CA VAL A 132 12.40 -3.51 -14.15
C VAL A 132 12.13 -3.69 -12.66
N ALA A 133 11.20 -4.57 -12.27
CA ALA A 133 10.92 -4.86 -10.86
C ALA A 133 12.16 -5.39 -10.10
N LYS A 134 12.97 -6.23 -10.75
CA LYS A 134 14.21 -6.76 -10.16
C LYS A 134 15.25 -5.69 -9.87
N GLU A 135 15.29 -4.61 -10.66
CA GLU A 135 16.22 -3.50 -10.43
C GLU A 135 16.03 -2.89 -9.02
N PHE A 136 14.77 -2.77 -8.58
CA PHE A 136 14.42 -2.13 -7.30
C PHE A 136 14.67 -2.99 -6.06
N LEU A 137 14.80 -4.31 -6.22
CA LEU A 137 15.13 -5.23 -5.12
C LEU A 137 16.63 -5.44 -4.93
N SER A 138 17.44 -4.99 -5.90
CA SER A 138 18.90 -5.16 -5.90
C SER A 138 19.67 -3.98 -5.29
N ARG A 139 18.95 -2.98 -4.76
CA ARG A 139 19.48 -1.77 -4.12
C ARG A 139 19.37 -1.87 -2.61
#